data_AF-A0A4Z0PVX1-F1
#
_entry.id   AF-A0A4Z0PVX1-F1
#
_cell.length_a   1.000
_cell.length_b   1.000
_cell.length_c   1.000
_cell.angle_alpha   90.00
_cell.angle_beta   90.00
_cell.angle_gamma   90.00
#
_symmetry.space_group_name_H-M   'P 1'
#
loop_
_entity.id
_entity.type
_entity.pdbx_description
1 polymer ?
#
loop_
_entity_poly.entity_id
_entity_poly.type
_entity_poly.pdbx_seq_one_letter_code
_entity_poly.pdbx_strand_id
1 'polypeptide(L)'
;MSKAAAPTVAFTEPLTNPARVHRVSTLAQLLEVAGTRKRIVAAWGVSARTYDTRKRSPGTCTVGELQQLARVLQVAEEELFAVVRAEATQTVDQAAPTA
;
A
#
# COMPACT_ATOMS: atom_id res chain seq x y z
N MET A 1 -23.34 -23.16 -37.44
CA MET A 1 -21.93 -23.09 -36.98
C MET A 1 -21.76 -21.83 -36.16
N SER A 2 -21.65 -21.94 -34.84
CA SER A 2 -21.55 -20.78 -33.95
C SER A 2 -20.17 -20.77 -33.31
N LYS A 3 -19.31 -19.87 -33.78
CA LYS A 3 -17.95 -19.70 -33.30
C LYS A 3 -18.00 -19.00 -31.94
N ALA A 4 -17.89 -19.77 -30.86
CA ALA A 4 -17.77 -19.22 -29.51
C ALA A 4 -16.44 -18.45 -29.41
N ALA A 5 -16.53 -17.17 -29.08
CA ALA A 5 -15.38 -16.31 -28.83
C ALA A 5 -14.65 -16.81 -27.57
N ALA A 6 -13.36 -17.10 -27.70
CA ALA A 6 -12.52 -17.49 -26.57
C ALA A 6 -12.46 -16.33 -25.56
N PRO A 7 -12.62 -16.58 -24.24
CA PRO A 7 -12.48 -15.55 -23.24
C PRO A 7 -11.02 -15.10 -23.18
N THR A 8 -10.79 -13.82 -23.46
CA THR A 8 -9.49 -13.16 -23.28
C THR A 8 -9.15 -13.18 -21.80
N VAL A 9 -8.28 -14.12 -21.40
CA VAL A 9 -7.69 -14.16 -20.05
C VAL A 9 -6.69 -13.02 -19.98
N ALA A 10 -7.13 -11.88 -19.44
CA ALA A 10 -6.24 -10.78 -19.10
C ALA A 10 -5.32 -11.24 -17.97
N PHE A 11 -4.08 -11.58 -18.31
CA PHE A 11 -3.02 -11.85 -17.36
C PHE A 11 -2.59 -10.53 -16.71
N THR A 12 -3.37 -10.04 -15.75
CA THR A 12 -2.90 -9.04 -14.80
C THR A 12 -1.89 -9.74 -13.89
N GLU A 13 -0.60 -9.61 -14.20
CA GLU A 13 0.46 -9.99 -13.26
C GLU A 13 0.13 -9.39 -11.89
N PRO A 14 -0.04 -10.21 -10.84
CA PRO A 14 -0.27 -9.70 -9.51
C PRO A 14 0.92 -8.84 -9.12
N LEU A 15 0.65 -7.71 -8.45
CA LEU A 15 1.70 -6.95 -7.76
C LEU A 15 2.45 -7.96 -6.90
N THR A 16 3.75 -8.12 -7.15
CA THR A 16 4.59 -9.13 -6.51
C THR A 16 4.37 -9.09 -5.01
N ASN A 17 3.92 -10.21 -4.43
CA ASN A 17 3.84 -10.37 -2.99
C ASN A 17 5.23 -10.06 -2.42
N PRO A 18 5.41 -8.98 -1.65
CA PRO A 18 6.71 -8.68 -1.09
C PRO A 18 6.99 -9.76 -0.05
N ALA A 19 7.76 -10.78 -0.43
CA ALA A 19 8.20 -11.89 0.42
C ALA A 19 8.99 -11.45 1.69
N ARG A 20 8.99 -10.16 2.03
CA ARG A 20 9.82 -9.51 3.05
C ARG A 20 9.13 -8.29 3.68
N VAL A 21 7.84 -8.35 4.00
CA VAL A 21 7.23 -7.35 4.91
C VAL A 21 8.03 -7.25 6.21
N HIS A 22 8.63 -8.36 6.67
CA HIS A 22 9.54 -8.40 7.82
C HIS A 22 10.82 -7.55 7.72
N ARG A 23 11.15 -6.94 6.56
CA ARG A 23 12.34 -6.07 6.41
C ARG A 23 12.03 -4.61 6.13
N VAL A 24 10.75 -4.24 5.98
CA VAL A 24 10.35 -2.88 5.64
C VAL A 24 9.76 -2.20 6.87
N SER A 25 10.37 -1.09 7.25
CA SER A 25 10.06 -0.39 8.49
C SER A 25 9.00 0.70 8.30
N THR A 26 8.68 1.04 7.05
CA THR A 26 7.77 2.15 6.70
C THR A 26 6.83 1.81 5.56
N LEU A 27 5.68 2.49 5.54
CA LEU A 27 4.70 2.44 4.45
C LEU A 27 5.33 2.86 3.13
N ALA A 28 6.21 3.87 3.14
CA ALA A 28 6.90 4.31 1.94
C ALA A 28 7.75 3.21 1.29
N GLN A 29 8.50 2.45 2.09
CA GLN A 29 9.30 1.32 1.60
C GLN A 29 8.41 0.19 1.07
N LEU A 30 7.31 -0.13 1.78
CA LEU A 30 6.33 -1.12 1.31
C LEU A 30 5.80 -0.78 -0.08
N LEU A 31 5.41 0.47 -0.30
CA LEU A 31 4.90 0.94 -1.58
C LEU A 31 5.97 0.92 -2.68
N GLU A 32 7.23 1.21 -2.36
CA GLU A 32 8.35 1.16 -3.32
C GLU A 32 8.67 -0.27 -3.76
N VAL A 33 8.61 -1.24 -2.85
CA VAL A 33 8.86 -2.66 -3.16
C VAL A 33 7.68 -3.28 -3.92
N ALA A 34 6.45 -2.86 -3.62
CA ALA A 34 5.25 -3.42 -4.23
C ALA A 34 5.09 -3.09 -5.72
N GLY A 35 5.68 -1.99 -6.18
CA GLY A 35 5.77 -1.67 -7.60
C GLY A 35 5.59 -0.19 -7.92
N THR A 36 5.18 0.09 -9.15
CA THR A 36 5.11 1.48 -9.63
C THR A 36 3.96 2.25 -8.99
N ARG A 37 4.19 3.53 -8.67
CA ARG A 37 3.17 4.48 -8.19
C ARG A 37 1.88 4.43 -9.00
N LYS A 38 1.97 4.41 -10.34
CA LYS A 38 0.79 4.39 -11.23
C LYS A 38 -0.08 3.14 -11.00
N ARG A 39 0.52 1.96 -10.88
CA ARG A 39 -0.23 0.71 -10.63
C ARG A 39 -0.85 0.69 -9.24
N ILE A 40 -0.11 1.13 -8.22
CA ILE A 40 -0.61 1.15 -6.84
C ILE A 40 -1.75 2.16 -6.68
N VAL A 41 -1.62 3.37 -7.22
CA VAL A 41 -2.67 4.40 -7.21
C VAL A 41 -3.96 3.86 -7.84
N ALA A 42 -3.84 3.20 -9.01
CA ALA A 42 -4.99 2.62 -9.70
C ALA A 42 -5.65 1.48 -8.91
N ALA A 43 -4.87 0.58 -8.30
CA ALA A 43 -5.39 -0.56 -7.54
C ALA A 43 -5.92 -0.17 -6.16
N TRP A 44 -5.30 0.81 -5.51
CA TRP A 44 -5.73 1.36 -4.23
C TRP A 44 -6.99 2.23 -4.36
N GLY A 45 -7.25 2.77 -5.55
CA GLY A 45 -8.46 3.57 -5.80
C GLY A 45 -8.38 4.98 -5.20
N VAL A 46 -7.17 5.52 -5.03
CA VAL A 46 -6.94 6.87 -4.50
C VAL A 46 -6.40 7.80 -5.58
N SER A 47 -6.48 9.12 -5.37
CA SER A 47 -5.80 10.07 -6.26
C SER A 47 -4.28 10.00 -6.08
N ALA A 48 -3.52 10.41 -7.11
CA ALA A 48 -2.06 10.50 -7.02
C ALA A 48 -1.60 11.44 -5.89
N ARG A 49 -2.35 12.52 -5.65
CA ARG A 49 -2.12 13.44 -4.52
C ARG A 49 -2.37 12.77 -3.17
N THR A 50 -3.47 12.03 -3.05
CA THR A 50 -3.80 11.27 -1.84
C THR A 50 -2.71 10.26 -1.53
N TYR A 51 -2.25 9.52 -2.53
CA TYR A 51 -1.13 8.60 -2.42
C TYR A 51 0.12 9.29 -1.86
N ASP A 52 0.54 10.44 -2.40
CA ASP A 52 1.73 11.15 -1.92
C ASP A 52 1.56 11.69 -0.49
N THR A 53 0.35 12.09 -0.13
CA THR A 53 0.03 12.50 1.24
C THR A 53 0.10 11.31 2.20
N ARG A 54 -0.52 10.17 1.87
CA ARG A 54 -0.50 8.96 2.71
C ARG A 54 0.90 8.37 2.84
N LYS A 55 1.69 8.41 1.76
CA LYS A 55 3.09 7.98 1.77
C LYS A 55 3.96 8.82 2.72
N ARG A 56 3.71 10.14 2.82
CA ARG A 56 4.44 11.05 3.71
C ARG A 56 3.90 11.12 5.13
N SER A 57 2.60 10.85 5.30
CA SER A 57 1.89 10.97 6.57
C SER A 57 0.96 9.76 6.74
N PRO A 58 1.53 8.57 7.00
CA PRO A 58 0.79 7.30 7.04
C PRO A 58 -0.27 7.28 8.15
N GLY A 59 -0.07 8.02 9.24
CA GLY A 59 -1.08 8.18 10.31
C GLY A 59 -2.37 8.87 9.87
N THR A 60 -2.42 9.47 8.68
CA THR A 60 -3.63 10.07 8.14
C THR A 60 -4.51 9.07 7.37
N CYS A 61 -4.01 7.86 7.09
CA CYS A 61 -4.76 6.82 6.41
C CYS A 61 -5.99 6.40 7.25
N THR A 62 -7.14 6.33 6.59
CA THR A 62 -8.34 5.72 7.19
C THR A 62 -8.20 4.20 7.24
N VAL A 63 -8.95 3.56 8.14
CA VAL A 63 -9.01 2.09 8.25
C VAL A 63 -9.39 1.45 6.90
N GLY A 64 -10.37 2.00 6.20
CA GLY A 64 -10.80 1.48 4.89
C GLY A 64 -9.71 1.60 3.82
N GLU A 65 -8.95 2.71 3.80
CA GLU A 65 -7.79 2.85 2.91
C GLU A 65 -6.72 1.80 3.22
N LEU A 66 -6.45 1.50 4.49
CA LEU A 66 -5.46 0.49 4.89
C LEU A 66 -5.91 -0.93 4.54
N GLN A 67 -7.19 -1.27 4.75
CA GLN A 67 -7.74 -2.58 4.37
C GLN A 67 -7.66 -2.79 2.86
N GLN A 68 -8.04 -1.78 2.07
CA GLN A 68 -7.90 -1.85 0.61
C GLN A 68 -6.44 -1.99 0.21
N LEU A 69 -5.54 -1.24 0.85
CA LEU A 69 -4.11 -1.33 0.56
C LEU A 69 -3.54 -2.70 0.90
N ALA A 70 -3.91 -3.31 2.04
CA ALA A 70 -3.48 -4.66 2.41
C ALA A 70 -3.86 -5.69 1.33
N ARG A 71 -5.07 -5.58 0.77
CA ARG A 71 -5.52 -6.43 -0.35
C ARG A 71 -4.70 -6.19 -1.62
N VAL A 72 -4.42 -4.93 -1.95
CA VAL A 72 -3.62 -4.55 -3.13
C VAL A 72 -2.19 -5.05 -3.04
N LEU A 73 -1.59 -4.96 -1.84
CA LEU A 73 -0.22 -5.38 -1.57
C LEU A 73 -0.10 -6.88 -1.25
N GLN A 74 -1.23 -7.58 -1.09
CA GLN A 74 -1.30 -8.96 -0.62
C GLN A 74 -0.56 -9.20 0.70
N VAL A 75 -0.69 -8.26 1.63
CA VAL A 75 -0.09 -8.30 2.97
C VAL A 75 -1.20 -8.48 4.02
N ALA A 76 -0.88 -9.10 5.15
CA ALA A 76 -1.83 -9.22 6.25
C ALA A 76 -2.23 -7.83 6.77
N GLU A 77 -3.53 -7.59 7.00
CA GLU A 77 -4.02 -6.30 7.52
C GLU A 77 -3.31 -5.94 8.83
N GLU A 78 -3.15 -6.90 9.74
CA GLU A 78 -2.49 -6.68 11.03
C GLU A 78 -1.04 -6.17 10.89
N GLU A 79 -0.28 -6.72 9.95
CA GLU A 79 1.10 -6.30 9.69
C GLU A 79 1.15 -4.87 9.12
N LEU A 80 0.30 -4.56 8.15
CA LEU A 80 0.23 -3.22 7.58
C LEU A 80 -0.17 -2.19 8.62
N PHE A 81 -1.16 -2.52 9.47
CA PHE A 81 -1.60 -1.65 10.55
C PHE A 81 -0.52 -1.50 11.62
N ALA A 82 0.25 -2.54 11.92
CA ALA A 82 1.40 -2.45 12.82
C ALA A 82 2.47 -1.49 12.29
N VAL A 83 2.84 -1.60 11.01
CA VAL A 83 3.82 -0.70 10.37
C VAL A 83 3.34 0.74 10.40
N VAL A 84 2.11 1.00 9.96
CA VAL A 84 1.55 2.36 9.91
C VAL A 84 1.45 2.98 11.30
N ARG A 85 1.04 2.21 12.32
CA ARG A 85 1.01 2.70 13.71
C ARG A 85 2.40 2.98 14.25
N ALA A 86 3.36 2.07 14.04
CA ALA A 86 4.74 2.26 14.48
C ALA A 86 5.36 3.52 13.86
N GLU A 87 5.16 3.72 12.55
CA GLU A 87 5.66 4.89 11.83
C GLU A 87 4.96 6.19 12.25
N ALA A 88 3.65 6.15 12.49
CA ALA A 88 2.90 7.31 12.98
C ALA A 88 3.37 7.74 14.38
N THR A 89 3.63 6.80 15.28
CA THR A 89 4.16 7.09 16.63
C THR A 89 5.56 7.70 16.56
N GLN A 90 6.45 7.19 15.70
CA GLN A 90 7.80 7.73 15.52
C GLN A 90 7.81 9.15 14.93
N THR A 91 6.85 9.46 14.04
CA THR A 91 6.71 10.79 13.44
C THR A 91 6.32 11.85 14.48
N VAL A 92 5.54 11.47 15.50
CA VAL A 92 5.13 12.36 16.59
C VAL A 92 6.28 12.60 17.58
N ASP A 93 7.11 11.59 17.85
CA ASP A 93 8.23 11.69 18.79
C ASP A 93 9.32 12.66 18.28
N GLN A 94 9.57 12.70 16.96
CA GLN A 94 10.50 13.66 16.34
C GLN A 94 9.97 15.11 16.27
N ALA A 95 8.67 15.34 16.53
CA ALA A 95 8.07 16.67 16.54
C ALA A 95 8.12 17.36 17.91
N ALA A 96 8.62 16.68 18.96
CA ALA A 96 8.85 17.29 20.27
C ALA A 96 10.28 17.86 20.34
N PRO A 97 10.46 19.21 20.27
CA PRO A 97 11.74 19.79 20.59
C PRO A 97 12.00 19.62 22.09
N THR A 98 13.17 19.06 22.41
CA THR A 98 13.80 19.14 23.73
C THR A 98 13.65 20.55 24.29
N ALA A 99 12.96 20.68 25.42
CA ALA A 99 13.00 21.87 26.27
C ALA A 99 14.17 21.78 27.24
#